data_AF-A0A0S8DIJ4-F1
#
_entry.id   AF-A0A0S8DIJ4-F1
#
_cell.length_a   1.000
_cell.length_b   1.000
_cell.length_c   1.000
_cell.angle_alpha   90.00
_cell.angle_beta   90.00
_cell.angle_gamma   90.00
#
_symmetry.space_group_name_H-M   'P 1'
#
loop_
_entity.id
_entity.type
_entity.pdbx_description
1 polymer ?
#
loop_
_entity_poly.entity_id
_entity_poly.type
_entity_poly.pdbx_seq_one_letter_code
_entity_poly.pdbx_strand_id
1 'polypeptide(L)'
;MMKLKNTSATLFILALLLALPCAVEAYPLGTVEIVNTGNAASETITVWGGGLQGADVYAGVYTFDKTAGTGEGKLWDNGLVTGFCTELTETVPTITSKYSVIKLQDGPVPTSFLGGPMGEAKADYISELWGRFYNSSWASEGPFTWKQNSQASAFASAIWEIVYEDLPAIPAKWDVTVDGTAGSGGFASKWVDADLANSWLHKLDGTGPKADLRIFSFNGSQDYIAQVPEPATIALLGLGGAFGLFGRRRNAA
;
A
#
# COMPACT_ATOMS: atom_id res chain seq x y z
N MET A 1 4.62 -24.64 -55.92
CA MET A 1 4.00 -23.45 -55.26
C MET A 1 4.19 -23.57 -53.76
N MET A 2 5.15 -22.84 -53.20
CA MET A 2 5.53 -22.93 -51.78
C MET A 2 4.74 -21.87 -50.99
N LYS A 3 3.94 -22.31 -50.00
CA LYS A 3 3.09 -21.43 -49.17
C LYS A 3 3.97 -20.65 -48.18
N LEU A 4 4.34 -19.41 -48.51
CA LEU A 4 4.75 -18.40 -47.51
C LEU A 4 3.49 -17.96 -46.73
N LYS A 5 3.23 -18.53 -45.55
CA LYS A 5 2.15 -18.05 -44.68
C LYS A 5 2.52 -17.81 -43.21
N ASN A 6 3.75 -18.06 -42.78
CA ASN A 6 4.11 -18.00 -41.35
C ASN A 6 5.11 -16.90 -40.96
N THR A 7 5.72 -16.18 -41.90
CA THR A 7 6.75 -15.16 -41.61
C THR A 7 6.19 -13.85 -41.03
N SER A 8 4.95 -13.48 -41.37
CA SER A 8 4.35 -12.20 -40.95
C SER A 8 4.01 -12.16 -39.45
N ALA A 9 3.58 -13.27 -38.86
CA ALA A 9 3.19 -13.32 -37.45
C ALA A 9 4.43 -13.29 -36.53
N THR A 10 5.50 -13.98 -36.93
CA THR A 10 6.76 -14.00 -36.17
C THR A 10 7.43 -12.62 -36.18
N LEU A 11 7.41 -11.91 -37.30
CA LEU A 11 7.92 -10.54 -37.40
C LEU A 11 7.10 -9.54 -36.57
N PHE A 12 5.79 -9.72 -36.46
CA PHE A 12 4.93 -8.84 -35.64
C PHE A 12 5.13 -9.07 -34.13
N ILE A 13 5.27 -10.33 -33.70
CA ILE A 13 5.59 -10.68 -32.30
C ILE A 13 6.99 -10.19 -31.94
N LEU A 14 7.96 -10.34 -32.85
CA LEU A 14 9.32 -9.82 -32.63
C LEU A 14 9.34 -8.28 -32.58
N ALA A 15 8.55 -7.60 -33.42
CA ALA A 15 8.40 -6.15 -33.38
C ALA A 15 7.70 -5.65 -32.10
N LEU A 16 6.72 -6.39 -31.56
CA LEU A 16 6.10 -6.10 -30.26
C LEU A 16 7.10 -6.31 -29.11
N LEU A 17 7.84 -7.42 -29.12
CA LEU A 17 8.89 -7.72 -28.13
C LEU A 17 10.09 -6.76 -28.21
N LEU A 18 10.37 -6.19 -29.39
CA LEU A 18 11.43 -5.20 -29.61
C LEU A 18 10.97 -3.75 -29.40
N ALA A 19 9.65 -3.48 -29.41
CA ALA A 19 9.08 -2.17 -29.08
C ALA A 19 8.75 -2.02 -27.58
N LEU A 20 8.70 -3.12 -26.83
CA LEU A 20 8.43 -3.15 -25.39
C LEU A 20 9.61 -2.81 -24.44
N PRO A 21 10.90 -2.75 -24.84
CA PRO A 21 11.96 -2.29 -23.96
C PRO A 21 12.19 -0.79 -24.18
N CYS A 22 11.17 0.04 -23.99
CA CYS A 22 11.38 1.49 -23.96
C CYS A 22 10.80 2.07 -22.67
N ALA A 23 11.73 2.34 -21.76
CA ALA A 23 11.60 3.18 -20.58
C ALA A 23 10.70 2.66 -19.46
N VAL A 24 11.15 1.60 -18.77
CA VAL A 24 11.10 1.68 -17.30
C VAL A 24 12.13 2.76 -16.94
N GLU A 25 11.74 4.03 -16.99
CA GLU A 25 12.48 5.02 -16.22
C GLU A 25 12.30 4.59 -14.78
N ALA A 26 13.36 4.03 -14.19
CA ALA A 26 13.47 3.94 -12.75
C ALA A 26 13.53 5.40 -12.28
N TYR A 27 12.36 5.99 -12.02
CA TYR A 27 12.28 7.31 -11.44
C TYR A 27 13.11 7.25 -10.15
N PRO A 28 14.05 8.18 -9.94
CA PRO A 28 14.66 8.28 -8.63
C PRO A 28 13.55 8.53 -7.61
N LEU A 29 13.77 8.09 -6.37
CA LEU A 29 12.96 8.57 -5.24
C LEU A 29 12.91 10.10 -5.29
N GLY A 30 11.77 10.66 -4.89
CA GLY A 30 11.54 12.09 -5.00
C GLY A 30 10.66 12.59 -3.89
N THR A 31 9.69 13.42 -4.23
CA THR A 31 8.83 14.08 -3.25
C THR A 31 7.41 14.17 -3.74
N VAL A 32 6.47 14.29 -2.80
CA VAL A 32 5.10 14.72 -3.05
C VAL A 32 4.79 15.94 -2.19
N GLU A 33 3.99 16.86 -2.73
CA GLU A 33 3.44 17.97 -1.94
C GLU A 33 1.98 17.67 -1.66
N ILE A 34 1.66 17.44 -0.39
CA ILE A 34 0.35 16.98 0.06
C ILE A 34 -0.15 17.79 1.26
N VAL A 35 -1.47 17.92 1.39
CA VAL A 35 -2.15 18.38 2.61
C VAL A 35 -3.24 17.37 2.97
N ASN A 36 -3.44 17.09 4.26
CA ASN A 36 -4.54 16.22 4.68
C ASN A 36 -5.88 16.93 4.45
N THR A 37 -6.82 16.23 3.82
CA THR A 37 -8.17 16.73 3.53
C THR A 37 -9.24 16.05 4.40
N GLY A 38 -8.82 15.14 5.29
CA GLY A 38 -9.66 14.36 6.16
C GLY A 38 -9.35 12.86 6.10
N ASN A 39 -10.38 12.07 6.36
CA ASN A 39 -10.34 10.62 6.34
C ASN A 39 -11.46 10.08 5.44
N ALA A 40 -11.17 8.95 4.80
CA ALA A 40 -12.15 8.12 4.11
C ALA A 40 -12.69 7.07 5.11
N ALA A 41 -12.84 5.79 4.71
CA ALA A 41 -13.33 4.75 5.63
C ALA A 41 -12.40 4.66 6.86
N SER A 42 -12.95 4.94 8.04
CA SER A 42 -12.20 5.05 9.29
C SER A 42 -13.12 5.04 10.51
N GLU A 43 -12.55 4.74 11.66
CA GLU A 43 -13.19 4.90 12.98
C GLU A 43 -12.16 5.24 14.05
N THR A 44 -12.64 5.66 15.22
CA THR A 44 -11.77 5.91 16.38
C THR A 44 -11.56 4.60 17.14
N ILE A 45 -10.29 4.26 17.36
CA ILE A 45 -9.90 3.10 18.16
C ILE A 45 -8.95 3.54 19.27
N THR A 46 -8.78 2.72 20.31
CA THR A 46 -7.80 2.99 21.37
C THR A 46 -6.55 2.16 21.13
N VAL A 47 -5.36 2.77 21.14
CA VAL A 47 -4.08 2.09 20.88
C VAL A 47 -3.09 2.18 22.04
N TRP A 48 -2.25 1.16 22.14
CA TRP A 48 -0.99 1.12 22.86
C TRP A 48 0.09 0.82 21.83
N GLY A 49 1.15 1.63 21.79
CA GLY A 49 2.22 1.47 20.80
C GLY A 49 2.91 2.79 20.48
N GLY A 50 4.19 2.73 20.10
CA GLY A 50 5.00 3.95 19.87
C GLY A 50 5.14 4.83 21.13
N GLY A 51 4.99 4.26 22.33
CA GLY A 51 4.95 5.02 23.58
C GLY A 51 3.59 5.61 23.94
N LEU A 52 2.57 5.45 23.10
CA LEU A 52 1.18 5.75 23.46
C LEU A 52 0.64 4.70 24.45
N GLN A 53 -0.17 5.16 25.40
CA GLN A 53 -0.73 4.35 26.48
C GLN A 53 -2.25 4.56 26.55
N GLY A 54 -2.98 3.79 25.75
CA GLY A 54 -4.45 3.86 25.68
C GLY A 54 -4.93 5.16 25.06
N ALA A 55 -4.30 5.59 23.96
CA ALA A 55 -4.66 6.80 23.24
C ALA A 55 -5.73 6.53 22.20
N ASP A 56 -6.73 7.39 22.11
CA ASP A 56 -7.73 7.33 21.05
C ASP A 56 -7.20 7.98 19.77
N VAL A 57 -7.17 7.21 18.68
CA VAL A 57 -6.65 7.63 17.37
C VAL A 57 -7.64 7.29 16.27
N TYR A 58 -7.56 8.01 15.15
CA TYR A 58 -8.27 7.61 13.93
C TYR A 58 -7.51 6.48 13.24
N ALA A 59 -8.20 5.36 13.03
CA ALA A 59 -7.68 4.22 12.28
C ALA A 59 -8.47 4.04 10.99
N GLY A 60 -7.77 4.00 9.87
CA GLY A 60 -8.36 3.85 8.54
C GLY A 60 -7.61 4.64 7.48
N VAL A 61 -8.32 4.97 6.41
CA VAL A 61 -7.76 5.63 5.23
C VAL A 61 -7.72 7.14 5.42
N TYR A 62 -6.53 7.73 5.26
CA TYR A 62 -6.32 9.16 5.21
C TYR A 62 -6.44 9.66 3.77
N THR A 63 -7.04 10.84 3.59
CA THR A 63 -7.17 11.50 2.28
C THR A 63 -6.30 12.73 2.21
N PHE A 64 -5.69 12.95 1.04
CA PHE A 64 -4.80 14.06 0.79
C PHE A 64 -5.13 14.74 -0.53
N ASP A 65 -4.92 16.04 -0.60
CA ASP A 65 -4.82 16.75 -1.88
C ASP A 65 -3.34 16.90 -2.25
N LYS A 66 -2.95 16.29 -3.37
CA LYS A 66 -1.60 16.35 -3.92
C LYS A 66 -1.51 17.43 -4.99
N THR A 67 -0.61 18.40 -4.78
CA THR A 67 -0.45 19.54 -5.70
C THR A 67 0.76 19.42 -6.62
N ALA A 68 1.80 18.70 -6.20
CA ALA A 68 3.02 18.52 -6.98
C ALA A 68 3.78 17.24 -6.62
N GLY A 69 4.75 16.86 -7.46
CA GLY A 69 5.66 15.76 -7.19
C GLY A 69 6.93 15.77 -8.05
N THR A 70 7.98 15.17 -7.53
CA THR A 70 9.26 14.93 -8.23
C THR A 70 9.63 13.45 -8.14
N GLY A 71 10.49 12.96 -9.05
CA GLY A 71 10.86 11.54 -9.06
C GLY A 71 9.64 10.61 -9.12
N GLU A 72 9.66 9.55 -8.32
CA GLU A 72 8.51 8.63 -8.16
C GLU A 72 7.25 9.33 -7.61
N GLY A 73 7.37 10.49 -6.96
CA GLY A 73 6.20 11.27 -6.55
C GLY A 73 5.33 11.75 -7.73
N LYS A 74 5.81 11.63 -8.98
CA LYS A 74 5.02 11.85 -10.19
C LYS A 74 4.13 10.67 -10.59
N LEU A 75 4.29 9.51 -9.96
CA LEU A 75 3.48 8.32 -10.24
C LEU A 75 2.04 8.45 -9.73
N TRP A 76 1.83 9.30 -8.71
CA TRP A 76 0.49 9.72 -8.30
C TRP A 76 0.10 10.99 -9.05
N ASP A 77 -1.08 10.98 -9.66
CA ASP A 77 -1.67 12.18 -10.24
C ASP A 77 -1.89 13.27 -9.17
N ASN A 78 -1.96 14.52 -9.61
CA ASN A 78 -2.39 15.60 -8.73
C ASN A 78 -3.90 15.47 -8.43
N GLY A 79 -4.31 15.90 -7.24
CA GLY A 79 -5.66 15.72 -6.70
C GLY A 79 -5.69 14.70 -5.57
N LEU A 80 -6.80 13.96 -5.44
CA LEU A 80 -7.01 13.02 -4.35
C LEU A 80 -5.96 11.90 -4.37
N VAL A 81 -5.20 11.80 -3.30
CA VAL A 81 -4.34 10.66 -2.97
C VAL A 81 -4.78 10.11 -1.61
N THR A 82 -4.65 8.81 -1.42
CA THR A 82 -5.03 8.16 -0.17
C THR A 82 -3.91 7.28 0.36
N GLY A 83 -3.92 7.05 1.66
CA GLY A 83 -2.92 6.22 2.31
C GLY A 83 -3.34 5.81 3.72
N PHE A 84 -2.53 4.93 4.32
CA PHE A 84 -2.66 4.57 5.72
C PHE A 84 -1.49 5.14 6.50
N CYS A 85 -1.78 5.61 7.70
CA CYS A 85 -0.77 6.02 8.65
C CYS A 85 0.15 4.83 9.03
N THR A 86 1.46 5.07 9.12
CA THR A 86 2.46 4.13 9.66
C THR A 86 3.05 4.54 11.00
N GLU A 87 2.80 5.78 11.40
CA GLU A 87 3.47 6.44 12.51
C GLU A 87 2.38 6.98 13.45
N LEU A 88 2.34 6.50 14.69
CA LEU A 88 1.24 6.76 15.62
C LEU A 88 1.42 8.06 16.41
N THR A 89 2.65 8.58 16.51
CA THR A 89 3.02 9.57 17.52
C THR A 89 3.08 11.01 16.99
N GLU A 90 3.19 11.19 15.67
CA GLU A 90 3.23 12.48 15.02
C GLU A 90 1.84 12.91 14.53
N THR A 91 1.72 14.22 14.30
CA THR A 91 0.47 14.84 13.88
C THR A 91 0.26 14.80 12.38
N VAL A 92 -1.01 14.79 11.97
CA VAL A 92 -1.43 14.93 10.57
C VAL A 92 -1.04 16.32 10.01
N PRO A 93 -0.64 16.43 8.73
CA PRO A 93 -0.27 17.71 8.13
C PRO A 93 -1.50 18.59 7.89
N THR A 94 -1.52 19.79 8.47
CA THR A 94 -2.62 20.77 8.31
C THR A 94 -2.36 21.81 7.21
N ILE A 95 -1.16 21.81 6.65
CA ILE A 95 -0.74 22.67 5.53
C ILE A 95 -0.08 21.83 4.45
N THR A 96 -0.08 22.31 3.21
CA THR A 96 0.65 21.65 2.12
C THR A 96 2.12 21.56 2.47
N SER A 97 2.60 20.32 2.61
CA SER A 97 3.94 20.00 3.06
C SER A 97 4.62 19.10 2.05
N LYS A 98 5.94 19.25 1.92
CA LYS A 98 6.75 18.50 0.97
C LYS A 98 7.30 17.24 1.62
N TYR A 99 6.63 16.13 1.39
CA TYR A 99 7.01 14.81 1.85
C TYR A 99 8.05 14.19 0.92
N SER A 100 9.01 13.47 1.50
CA SER A 100 9.90 12.58 0.75
C SER A 100 9.17 11.30 0.39
N VAL A 101 9.36 10.80 -0.82
CA VAL A 101 8.94 9.45 -1.20
C VAL A 101 10.09 8.52 -0.88
N ILE A 102 9.89 7.61 0.08
CA ILE A 102 10.90 6.62 0.48
C ILE A 102 10.38 5.21 0.25
N LYS A 103 11.29 4.23 0.25
CA LYS A 103 10.90 2.82 0.16
C LYS A 103 10.21 2.40 1.45
N LEU A 104 9.32 1.41 1.35
CA LEU A 104 8.52 0.95 2.48
C LEU A 104 9.41 0.49 3.66
N GLN A 105 10.47 -0.26 3.39
CA GLN A 105 11.39 -0.77 4.41
C GLN A 105 12.18 0.30 5.17
N ASP A 106 12.25 1.53 4.64
CA ASP A 106 13.08 2.60 5.19
C ASP A 106 12.33 3.47 6.21
N GLY A 107 11.01 3.31 6.36
CA GLY A 107 10.18 4.04 7.33
C GLY A 107 9.63 3.17 8.47
N PRO A 108 8.72 3.71 9.31
CA PRO A 108 8.42 5.14 9.44
C PRO A 108 9.62 5.95 9.98
N VAL A 109 9.61 7.28 9.83
CA VAL A 109 10.62 8.21 10.36
C VAL A 109 9.93 9.26 11.25
N PRO A 110 10.48 9.59 12.45
CA PRO A 110 11.71 9.08 13.04
C PRO A 110 11.59 7.61 13.49
N THR A 111 12.70 6.88 13.49
CA THR A 111 12.74 5.45 13.86
C THR A 111 13.11 5.20 15.32
N SER A 112 13.28 6.26 16.12
CA SER A 112 13.82 6.18 17.48
C SER A 112 12.98 5.29 18.40
N PHE A 113 11.66 5.24 18.21
CA PHE A 113 10.75 4.39 18.98
C PHE A 113 10.83 2.90 18.58
N LEU A 114 11.25 2.60 17.36
CA LEU A 114 11.42 1.23 16.83
C LEU A 114 12.86 0.69 16.99
N GLY A 115 13.82 1.55 17.33
CA GLY A 115 15.25 1.20 17.31
C GLY A 115 15.86 1.09 15.90
N GLY A 116 15.12 1.46 14.86
CA GLY A 116 15.54 1.38 13.46
C GLY A 116 14.34 1.42 12.49
N PRO A 117 14.59 1.54 11.17
CA PRO A 117 13.52 1.43 10.17
C PRO A 117 12.89 0.02 10.21
N MET A 118 11.66 -0.12 9.71
CA MET A 118 10.92 -1.39 9.81
C MET A 118 11.66 -2.57 9.15
N GLY A 119 12.45 -2.30 8.11
CA GLY A 119 13.24 -3.32 7.41
C GLY A 119 12.44 -4.14 6.40
N GLU A 120 13.18 -4.90 5.59
CA GLU A 120 12.64 -5.58 4.39
C GLU A 120 11.59 -6.64 4.72
N ALA A 121 11.79 -7.43 5.77
CA ALA A 121 10.86 -8.50 6.13
C ALA A 121 9.47 -7.97 6.53
N LYS A 122 9.42 -6.91 7.35
CA LYS A 122 8.16 -6.26 7.73
C LYS A 122 7.50 -5.57 6.55
N ALA A 123 8.30 -4.86 5.73
CA ALA A 123 7.81 -4.24 4.50
C ALA A 123 7.18 -5.27 3.55
N ASP A 124 7.80 -6.45 3.39
CA ASP A 124 7.29 -7.53 2.57
C ASP A 124 5.92 -8.04 3.04
N TYR A 125 5.73 -8.16 4.36
CA TYR A 125 4.44 -8.55 4.94
C TYR A 125 3.38 -7.47 4.80
N ILE A 126 3.73 -6.19 4.92
CA ILE A 126 2.79 -5.08 4.65
C ILE A 126 2.38 -5.06 3.17
N SER A 127 3.33 -5.25 2.25
CA SER A 127 3.04 -5.38 0.82
C SER A 127 2.12 -6.55 0.51
N GLU A 128 2.30 -7.70 1.18
CA GLU A 128 1.43 -8.87 1.06
C GLU A 128 0.03 -8.62 1.66
N LEU A 129 -0.03 -8.03 2.86
CA LEU A 129 -1.29 -7.65 3.52
C LEU A 129 -2.12 -6.77 2.59
N TRP A 130 -1.49 -5.77 1.98
CA TRP A 130 -2.13 -4.91 1.00
C TRP A 130 -2.57 -5.68 -0.24
N GLY A 131 -1.69 -6.47 -0.85
CA GLY A 131 -2.02 -7.23 -2.06
C GLY A 131 -3.14 -8.26 -1.88
N ARG A 132 -3.32 -8.79 -0.66
CA ARG A 132 -4.37 -9.77 -0.35
C ARG A 132 -5.69 -9.15 0.10
N PHE A 133 -5.65 -8.10 0.91
CA PHE A 133 -6.82 -7.69 1.71
C PHE A 133 -7.23 -6.22 1.54
N TYR A 134 -6.38 -5.37 0.96
CA TYR A 134 -6.78 -3.99 0.70
C TYR A 134 -7.99 -3.93 -0.25
N ASN A 135 -8.93 -3.03 0.06
CA ASN A 135 -10.10 -2.79 -0.78
C ASN A 135 -10.19 -1.30 -1.12
N SER A 136 -10.13 -0.98 -2.42
CA SER A 136 -10.16 0.40 -2.91
C SER A 136 -11.46 1.15 -2.59
N SER A 137 -12.57 0.44 -2.28
CA SER A 137 -13.81 1.06 -1.81
C SER A 137 -13.70 1.72 -0.43
N TRP A 138 -12.62 1.49 0.32
CA TRP A 138 -12.32 2.21 1.55
C TRP A 138 -11.77 3.62 1.29
N ALA A 139 -11.28 3.87 0.07
CA ALA A 139 -10.58 5.09 -0.34
C ALA A 139 -11.36 5.92 -1.36
N SER A 140 -12.59 5.53 -1.70
CA SER A 140 -13.47 6.27 -2.60
C SER A 140 -14.14 7.46 -1.92
N GLU A 141 -14.55 8.48 -2.66
CA GLU A 141 -15.38 9.55 -2.10
C GLU A 141 -16.80 9.06 -1.72
N GLY A 142 -17.37 9.62 -0.65
CA GLY A 142 -18.77 9.41 -0.26
C GLY A 142 -18.98 8.84 1.14
N PRO A 143 -20.23 8.52 1.52
CA PRO A 143 -20.52 7.95 2.83
C PRO A 143 -20.06 6.48 2.89
N PHE A 144 -19.38 6.12 3.97
CA PHE A 144 -18.93 4.76 4.22
C PHE A 144 -19.89 4.02 5.14
N THR A 145 -20.09 2.74 4.87
CA THR A 145 -20.84 1.85 5.76
C THR A 145 -20.03 1.56 7.02
N TRP A 146 -20.71 1.20 8.12
CA TRP A 146 -20.05 0.74 9.35
C TRP A 146 -19.04 -0.39 9.05
N LYS A 147 -19.38 -1.28 8.11
CA LYS A 147 -18.53 -2.40 7.71
C LYS A 147 -17.26 -1.93 7.01
N GLN A 148 -17.35 -0.94 6.13
CA GLN A 148 -16.16 -0.37 5.48
C GLN A 148 -15.24 0.31 6.50
N ASN A 149 -15.80 1.08 7.43
CA ASN A 149 -15.03 1.73 8.50
C ASN A 149 -14.31 0.70 9.37
N SER A 150 -15.04 -0.32 9.84
CA SER A 150 -14.50 -1.40 10.67
C SER A 150 -13.44 -2.24 9.95
N GLN A 151 -13.58 -2.47 8.65
CA GLN A 151 -12.56 -3.17 7.86
C GLN A 151 -11.31 -2.31 7.64
N ALA A 152 -11.47 -1.01 7.39
CA ALA A 152 -10.36 -0.09 7.20
C ALA A 152 -9.56 0.12 8.50
N SER A 153 -10.21 0.21 9.66
CA SER A 153 -9.54 0.29 10.97
C SER A 153 -8.82 -1.00 11.35
N ALA A 154 -9.43 -2.17 11.06
CA ALA A 154 -8.78 -3.46 11.20
C ALA A 154 -7.51 -3.55 10.33
N PHE A 155 -7.57 -3.02 9.11
CA PHE A 155 -6.44 -3.00 8.19
C PHE A 155 -5.32 -2.07 8.70
N ALA A 156 -5.67 -0.88 9.18
CA ALA A 156 -4.72 0.04 9.82
C ALA A 156 -4.06 -0.59 11.06
N SER A 157 -4.84 -1.28 11.89
CA SER A 157 -4.33 -1.97 13.09
C SER A 157 -3.38 -3.11 12.74
N ALA A 158 -3.66 -3.86 11.66
CA ALA A 158 -2.74 -4.88 11.16
C ALA A 158 -1.43 -4.28 10.61
N ILE A 159 -1.46 -3.09 10.00
CA ILE A 159 -0.22 -2.37 9.62
C ILE A 159 0.58 -2.02 10.87
N TRP A 160 -0.06 -1.43 11.88
CA TRP A 160 0.64 -1.03 13.11
C TRP A 160 1.19 -2.22 13.88
N GLU A 161 0.47 -3.33 13.96
CA GLU A 161 1.00 -4.59 14.49
C GLU A 161 2.31 -4.98 13.81
N ILE A 162 2.36 -5.02 12.47
CA ILE A 162 3.60 -5.37 11.76
C ILE A 162 4.72 -4.33 12.00
N VAL A 163 4.38 -3.03 12.05
CA VAL A 163 5.37 -1.96 12.23
C VAL A 163 5.98 -1.99 13.63
N TYR A 164 5.15 -2.05 14.66
CA TYR A 164 5.55 -1.82 16.05
C TYR A 164 5.92 -3.09 16.83
N GLU A 165 5.40 -4.26 16.48
CA GLU A 165 5.78 -5.53 17.13
C GLU A 165 7.07 -6.11 16.55
N ASP A 166 7.79 -6.89 17.34
CA ASP A 166 8.91 -7.68 16.83
C ASP A 166 8.45 -8.62 15.70
N LEU A 167 9.35 -8.89 14.74
CA LEU A 167 9.07 -9.85 13.69
C LEU A 167 8.97 -11.27 14.30
N PRO A 168 7.79 -11.91 14.30
CA PRO A 168 7.63 -13.19 14.94
C PRO A 168 8.23 -14.30 14.07
N ALA A 169 8.53 -15.45 14.69
CA ALA A 169 8.98 -16.63 13.96
C ALA A 169 7.94 -17.16 12.95
N ILE A 170 6.65 -16.90 13.20
CA ILE A 170 5.54 -17.20 12.28
C ILE A 170 4.46 -16.10 12.41
N PRO A 171 3.78 -15.69 11.32
CA PRO A 171 2.76 -14.64 11.34
C PRO A 171 1.57 -14.90 12.27
N ALA A 172 1.28 -16.16 12.58
CA ALA A 172 0.21 -16.57 13.51
C ALA A 172 0.43 -16.10 14.98
N LYS A 173 1.57 -15.46 15.27
CA LYS A 173 1.87 -14.91 16.60
C LYS A 173 1.59 -13.42 16.73
N TRP A 174 1.35 -12.71 15.64
CA TRP A 174 0.85 -11.34 15.72
C TRP A 174 -0.57 -11.34 16.30
N ASP A 175 -0.87 -10.41 17.19
CA ASP A 175 -2.16 -10.27 17.85
C ASP A 175 -2.40 -8.82 18.24
N VAL A 176 -3.28 -8.15 17.49
CA VAL A 176 -3.59 -6.72 17.71
C VAL A 176 -4.24 -6.42 19.06
N THR A 177 -4.56 -7.44 19.89
CA THR A 177 -5.20 -7.28 21.20
C THR A 177 -4.24 -7.37 22.38
N VAL A 178 -3.02 -7.87 22.15
CA VAL A 178 -2.03 -8.12 23.19
C VAL A 178 -0.70 -7.53 22.75
N ASP A 179 -0.16 -6.65 23.58
CA ASP A 179 1.20 -6.15 23.39
C ASP A 179 2.18 -7.32 23.57
N GLY A 180 2.74 -7.77 22.44
CA GLY A 180 3.64 -8.90 22.35
C GLY A 180 5.07 -8.55 22.76
N THR A 181 5.40 -7.26 22.82
CA THR A 181 6.74 -6.75 23.10
C THR A 181 6.70 -5.82 24.31
N ALA A 182 7.27 -6.24 25.44
CA ALA A 182 7.31 -5.37 26.62
C ALA A 182 8.21 -4.15 26.38
N GLY A 183 7.65 -2.94 26.26
CA GLY A 183 8.43 -1.69 26.18
C GLY A 183 7.84 -0.61 25.29
N SER A 184 8.71 0.16 24.61
CA SER A 184 8.33 1.19 23.64
C SER A 184 8.08 0.65 22.22
N GLY A 185 8.58 -0.55 21.93
CA GLY A 185 8.13 -1.39 20.82
C GLY A 185 7.04 -2.32 21.34
N GLY A 186 6.03 -2.60 20.52
CA GLY A 186 4.80 -3.24 20.96
C GLY A 186 3.55 -2.55 20.38
N PHE A 187 2.50 -3.31 20.10
CA PHE A 187 1.22 -2.81 19.66
C PHE A 187 0.06 -3.57 20.29
N ALA A 188 -0.95 -2.82 20.74
CA ALA A 188 -2.25 -3.38 21.06
C ALA A 188 -3.34 -2.35 20.77
N SER A 189 -4.55 -2.83 20.58
CA SER A 189 -5.69 -2.00 20.22
C SER A 189 -6.99 -2.48 20.86
N LYS A 190 -7.94 -1.56 21.01
CA LYS A 190 -9.32 -1.81 21.42
C LYS A 190 -10.29 -1.05 20.53
N TRP A 191 -11.54 -1.49 20.52
CA TRP A 191 -12.61 -0.94 19.68
C TRP A 191 -12.36 -1.08 18.18
N VAL A 192 -11.60 -2.12 17.80
CA VAL A 192 -11.39 -2.55 16.41
C VAL A 192 -11.93 -3.96 16.22
N ASP A 193 -12.24 -4.35 14.98
CA ASP A 193 -12.49 -5.74 14.60
C ASP A 193 -11.18 -6.54 14.61
N ALA A 194 -10.74 -6.88 15.83
CA ALA A 194 -9.49 -7.57 16.08
C ALA A 194 -9.48 -9.00 15.50
N ASP A 195 -10.63 -9.68 15.51
CA ASP A 195 -10.77 -11.00 14.90
C ASP A 195 -10.45 -10.93 13.40
N LEU A 196 -10.96 -9.90 12.71
CA LEU A 196 -10.67 -9.70 11.30
C LEU A 196 -9.20 -9.36 11.06
N ALA A 197 -8.64 -8.40 11.81
CA ALA A 197 -7.23 -8.00 11.70
C ALA A 197 -6.28 -9.19 11.90
N ASN A 198 -6.46 -9.94 13.00
CA ASN A 198 -5.69 -11.14 13.30
C ASN A 198 -5.87 -12.21 12.22
N SER A 199 -7.09 -12.39 11.70
CA SER A 199 -7.32 -13.35 10.60
C SER A 199 -6.56 -13.02 9.30
N TRP A 200 -6.27 -11.75 9.05
CA TRP A 200 -5.46 -11.32 7.91
C TRP A 200 -3.97 -11.52 8.18
N LEU A 201 -3.48 -11.10 9.35
CA LEU A 201 -2.10 -11.28 9.80
C LEU A 201 -1.69 -12.76 9.78
N HIS A 202 -2.56 -13.64 10.26
CA HIS A 202 -2.28 -15.08 10.34
C HIS A 202 -2.31 -15.79 8.98
N LYS A 203 -2.82 -15.12 7.92
CA LYS A 203 -2.80 -15.62 6.54
C LYS A 203 -1.59 -15.14 5.74
N LEU A 204 -0.77 -14.26 6.31
CA LEU A 204 0.47 -13.86 5.67
C LEU A 204 1.46 -15.03 5.70
N ASP A 205 2.14 -15.24 4.57
CA ASP A 205 3.06 -16.38 4.40
C ASP A 205 4.31 -16.02 3.57
N GLY A 206 4.42 -14.77 3.12
CA GLY A 206 5.51 -14.26 2.30
C GLY A 206 5.41 -14.61 0.81
N THR A 207 4.40 -15.38 0.41
CA THR A 207 4.23 -15.92 -0.96
C THR A 207 3.03 -15.33 -1.71
N GLY A 208 2.19 -14.54 -1.04
CA GLY A 208 1.01 -13.93 -1.62
C GLY A 208 1.26 -12.83 -2.66
N PRO A 209 0.18 -12.31 -3.28
CA PRO A 209 0.27 -11.10 -4.08
C PRO A 209 0.78 -9.94 -3.22
N LYS A 210 1.72 -9.17 -3.75
CA LYS A 210 2.33 -8.02 -3.08
C LYS A 210 2.00 -6.74 -3.84
N ALA A 211 1.57 -5.71 -3.12
CA ALA A 211 1.42 -4.38 -3.68
C ALA A 211 2.77 -3.66 -3.74
N ASP A 212 2.97 -2.84 -4.78
CA ASP A 212 4.08 -1.90 -4.83
C ASP A 212 3.72 -0.66 -4.00
N LEU A 213 4.48 -0.43 -2.92
CA LEU A 213 4.17 0.56 -1.89
C LEU A 213 5.35 1.51 -1.68
N ARG A 214 5.03 2.77 -1.34
CA ARG A 214 5.99 3.76 -0.85
C ARG A 214 5.48 4.40 0.43
N ILE A 215 6.40 5.01 1.17
CA ILE A 215 6.05 5.88 2.29
C ILE A 215 6.22 7.34 1.86
N PHE A 216 5.22 8.16 2.13
CA PHE A 216 5.36 9.61 2.17
C PHE A 216 5.84 9.96 3.57
N SER A 217 7.09 10.43 3.68
CA SER A 217 7.72 10.74 4.95
C SER A 217 8.07 12.21 5.11
N PHE A 218 7.78 12.78 6.29
CA PHE A 218 8.15 14.15 6.65
C PHE A 218 8.47 14.22 8.13
N ASN A 219 9.74 14.47 8.46
CA ASN A 219 10.18 14.55 9.85
C ASN A 219 9.42 15.64 10.63
N GLY A 220 8.76 15.25 11.72
CA GLY A 220 7.87 16.12 12.50
C GLY A 220 6.42 16.13 12.01
N SER A 221 6.03 15.18 11.17
CA SER A 221 4.64 14.89 10.82
C SER A 221 4.47 13.39 10.54
N GLN A 222 3.22 12.93 10.56
CA GLN A 222 2.89 11.53 10.38
C GLN A 222 3.28 11.00 8.99
N ASP A 223 3.83 9.79 8.96
CA ASP A 223 4.24 9.08 7.75
C ASP A 223 3.09 8.19 7.21
N TYR A 224 2.95 8.14 5.88
CA TYR A 224 1.83 7.45 5.21
C TYR A 224 2.30 6.45 4.16
N ILE A 225 1.74 5.23 4.18
CA ILE A 225 1.88 4.27 3.08
C ILE A 225 0.87 4.63 1.98
N ALA A 226 1.37 4.72 0.76
CA ALA A 226 0.56 4.83 -0.44
C ALA A 226 0.96 3.74 -1.46
N GLN A 227 -0.04 3.17 -2.12
CA GLN A 227 0.19 2.25 -3.23
C GLN A 227 0.63 3.04 -4.47
N VAL A 228 1.71 2.59 -5.10
CA VAL A 228 2.14 3.09 -6.40
C VAL A 228 1.09 2.70 -7.44
N PRO A 229 0.48 3.65 -8.17
CA PRO A 229 -0.49 3.31 -9.20
C PRO A 229 0.17 2.43 -10.27
N GLU A 230 -0.41 1.25 -10.54
CA GLU A 230 0.18 0.33 -11.51
C GLU A 230 0.24 0.97 -12.91
N PRO A 231 1.43 1.12 -13.52
CA PRO A 231 1.55 1.63 -14.86
C PRO A 231 1.01 0.58 -15.85
N ALA A 232 -0.21 0.78 -16.34
CA ALA A 232 -0.72 0.16 -17.56
C ALA A 232 -0.82 -1.40 -17.61
N THR A 233 -0.77 -2.14 -16.50
CA THR A 233 -1.10 -3.60 -16.50
C THR A 233 -2.49 -3.87 -17.09
N ILE A 234 -3.42 -2.92 -16.93
CA ILE A 234 -4.75 -2.91 -17.58
C ILE A 234 -4.63 -2.88 -19.11
N ALA A 235 -3.67 -2.15 -19.67
CA ALA A 235 -3.47 -2.07 -21.12
C ALA A 235 -2.98 -3.42 -21.70
N LEU A 236 -2.12 -4.15 -20.97
CA LEU A 236 -1.63 -5.47 -21.39
C LEU A 236 -2.72 -6.55 -21.29
N LEU A 237 -3.57 -6.51 -20.25
CA LEU A 237 -4.76 -7.38 -20.17
C LEU A 237 -5.78 -7.06 -21.27
N GLY A 238 -5.98 -5.78 -21.59
CA GLY A 238 -6.83 -5.33 -22.69
C GLY A 238 -6.33 -5.82 -24.07
N LEU A 239 -5.01 -5.78 -24.29
CA LEU A 239 -4.39 -6.31 -25.51
C LEU A 239 -4.51 -7.84 -25.58
N GLY A 240 -4.27 -8.56 -24.47
CA GLY A 240 -4.44 -10.01 -24.40
C GLY A 240 -5.87 -10.47 -24.73
N GLY A 241 -6.87 -9.76 -24.21
CA GLY A 241 -8.29 -10.01 -24.51
C GLY A 241 -8.64 -9.75 -25.99
N ALA A 242 -8.11 -8.67 -26.58
CA ALA A 242 -8.30 -8.37 -27.99
C ALA A 242 -7.70 -9.46 -28.89
N PHE A 243 -6.46 -9.91 -28.63
CA PHE A 243 -5.84 -10.98 -29.43
C PHE A 243 -6.54 -12.34 -29.28
N GLY A 244 -7.10 -12.67 -28.11
CA GLY A 244 -7.91 -13.87 -27.91
C GLY A 244 -9.21 -13.89 -28.73
N LEU A 245 -9.85 -12.74 -28.91
CA LEU A 245 -11.05 -12.60 -29.74
C LEU A 245 -10.75 -12.69 -31.24
N PHE A 246 -9.59 -12.19 -31.69
CA PHE A 246 -9.16 -12.33 -33.09
C PHE A 246 -8.70 -13.75 -33.46
N GLY A 247 -8.21 -14.54 -32.49
CA GLY A 247 -7.86 -15.95 -32.70
C GLY A 247 -9.06 -16.87 -32.92
N ARG A 248 -10.17 -16.62 -32.21
CA ARG A 248 -11.39 -17.45 -32.31
C ARG A 248 -12.15 -17.31 -33.63
N ARG A 249 -12.02 -16.17 -34.31
CA ARG A 249 -12.69 -15.93 -35.60
C ARG A 249 -12.08 -16.66 -36.79
N ARG A 250 -10.95 -17.36 -36.64
CA ARG A 250 -10.28 -18.07 -37.74
C ARG A 250 -10.59 -19.56 -37.84
N ASN A 251 -11.35 -20.13 -36.90
CA ASN A 251 -11.73 -21.57 -36.90
C ASN A 251 -13.23 -21.81 -37.14
N ALA A 252 -13.97 -20.81 -37.60
CA ALA A 252 -15.37 -20.93 -38.00
C ALA A 252 -15.52 -20.54 -39.48
N ALA A 253 -15.01 -21.39 -40.37
CA ALA A 253 -15.30 -21.42 -41.80
C ALA A 253 -14.93 -22.80 -42.36
#